data_AF-A0A534K083-F1
#
_entry.id   AF-A0A534K083-F1
#
_cell.length_a   1.000
_cell.length_b   1.000
_cell.length_c   1.000
_cell.angle_alpha   90.00
_cell.angle_beta   90.00
_cell.angle_gamma   90.00
#
_symmetry.space_group_name_H-M   'P 1'
#
loop_
_entity.id
_entity.type
_entity.pdbx_description
1 polymer ?
#
loop_
_entity_poly.entity_id
_entity_poly.type
_entity_poly.pdbx_seq_one_letter_code
_entity_poly.pdbx_strand_id
1 'polypeptide(L)' 'MRSERDLLGEALRDLQKGETVERALSRILRRYGGTYADYVRIMGDVRDRATREEIPPLEAAKRLSQA' A
#
# COMPACT_ATOMS: atom_id res chain seq x y z
N MET A 1 3.87 -2.15 16.43
CA MET A 1 3.72 -2.34 14.97
C MET A 1 3.24 -1.03 14.38
N ARG A 2 3.78 -0.59 13.23
CA ARG A 2 3.24 0.56 12.51
C ARG A 2 1.84 0.24 12.00
N SER A 3 0.99 1.26 11.88
CA SER A 3 -0.33 1.08 11.28
C SER A 3 -0.21 0.83 9.77
N GLU A 4 -1.27 0.28 9.19
CA GLU A 4 -1.39 0.05 7.75
C GLU A 4 -1.29 1.35 6.95
N ARG A 5 -1.89 2.42 7.50
CA ARG A 5 -1.85 3.77 6.95
C ARG A 5 -0.42 4.30 6.92
N ASP A 6 0.34 4.10 7.99
CA ASP A 6 1.75 4.52 8.05
C ASP A 6 2.60 3.77 7.02
N LEU A 7 2.35 2.46 6.85
CA LEU A 7 3.06 1.61 5.89
C LEU A 7 2.74 1.99 4.45
N LEU A 8 1.46 2.23 4.13
CA LEU A 8 1.03 2.74 2.82
C LEU A 8 1.57 4.15 2.56
N GLY A 9 1.49 5.04 3.54
CA GLY A 9 2.02 6.39 3.45
C GLY A 9 3.52 6.43 3.19
N GLU A 10 4.30 5.56 3.84
CA GLU A 10 5.73 5.42 3.54
C GLU A 10 5.98 4.80 2.17
N ALA A 11 5.21 3.78 1.77
CA ALA A 11 5.34 3.19 0.44
C ALA A 11 5.07 4.21 -0.68
N LEU A 12 4.10 5.10 -0.49
CA LEU A 12 3.78 6.18 -1.43
C LEU A 12 4.89 7.24 -1.49
N ARG A 13 5.53 7.56 -0.36
CA ARG A 13 6.66 8.49 -0.31
C ARG A 13 7.95 7.90 -0.90
N ASP A 14 8.15 6.59 -0.74
CA ASP A 14 9.31 5.84 -1.25
C ASP A 14 9.07 5.26 -2.66
N LEU A 15 7.98 5.66 -3.33
CA LEU A 15 7.60 5.15 -4.64
C LEU A 15 8.59 5.64 -5.71
N GLN A 16 9.25 4.70 -6.40
CA GLN A 16 10.20 5.02 -7.45
C GLN A 16 9.50 5.24 -8.81
N LYS A 17 10.16 5.93 -9.74
CA LYS A 17 9.61 6.19 -11.08
C LYS A 17 9.31 4.88 -11.80
N GLY A 18 8.05 4.71 -12.22
CA GLY A 18 7.58 3.49 -12.90
C GLY A 18 7.33 2.29 -11.98
N GLU A 19 7.46 2.48 -10.67
CA GLU A 19 7.19 1.44 -9.69
C GLU A 19 5.69 1.37 -9.36
N THR A 20 5.19 0.16 -9.09
CA THR A 20 3.82 -0.04 -8.62
C THR A 20 3.74 0.03 -7.10
N VAL A 21 2.56 0.34 -6.57
CA VAL A 21 2.37 0.47 -5.12
C VAL A 21 2.63 -0.86 -4.39
N GLU A 22 2.38 -2.01 -5.05
CA GLU A 22 2.67 -3.35 -4.54
C GLU A 22 4.16 -3.55 -4.28
N ARG A 23 5.02 -3.12 -5.22
CA ARG A 23 6.47 -3.27 -5.10
C ARG A 23 7.02 -2.38 -4.00
N ALA A 24 6.57 -1.13 -3.95
CA ALA A 24 6.95 -0.20 -2.89
C ALA A 24 6.50 -0.72 -1.52
N LEU A 25 5.24 -1.14 -1.37
CA LEU A 25 4.72 -1.70 -0.11
C LEU A 25 5.48 -2.96 0.31
N SER A 26 5.78 -3.86 -0.62
CA SER A 26 6.58 -5.06 -0.33
C SER A 26 7.98 -4.72 0.21
N ARG A 27 8.62 -3.66 -0.31
CA ARG A 27 9.91 -3.17 0.17
C ARG A 27 9.79 -2.59 1.59
N ILE A 28 8.77 -1.78 1.84
CA ILE A 28 8.52 -1.18 3.15
C ILE A 28 8.20 -2.24 4.20
N LEU A 29 7.38 -3.24 3.89
CA LEU A 29 7.08 -4.34 4.80
C LEU A 29 8.35 -5.11 5.19
N ARG A 30 9.21 -5.44 4.21
CA ARG A 30 10.51 -6.09 4.50
C ARG A 30 11.41 -5.25 5.40
N ARG A 31 11.43 -3.92 5.23
CA ARG A 31 12.21 -3.00 6.07
C ARG A 31 11.79 -3.04 7.54
N TYR A 32 10.49 -3.23 7.81
CA TYR A 32 9.93 -3.19 9.17
C TYR A 32 9.57 -4.57 9.74
N GLY A 33 10.02 -5.67 9.11
CA GLY A 33 9.75 -7.03 9.58
C GLY A 33 8.30 -7.48 9.38
N GLY A 34 7.56 -6.85 8.46
CA GLY A 34 6.22 -7.25 8.07
C GLY A 34 6.21 -8.58 7.31
N THR A 35 5.09 -9.28 7.38
CA THR A 35 4.90 -10.61 6.80
C THR A 35 4.21 -10.55 5.44
N TYR A 36 4.19 -11.69 4.75
CA TYR A 36 3.36 -11.83 3.54
C TYR A 36 1.86 -11.69 3.85
N ALA A 37 1.42 -12.10 5.05
CA ALA A 37 0.03 -11.92 5.47
C ALA A 37 -0.32 -10.43 5.60
N ASP A 38 0.59 -9.61 6.12
CA ASP A 38 0.42 -8.15 6.17
C ASP A 38 0.29 -7.54 4.78
N TYR A 39 1.11 -8.01 3.83
CA TYR A 39 1.02 -7.59 2.43
C TYR A 39 -0.35 -7.92 1.83
N VAL A 40 -0.80 -9.18 1.97
CA VAL A 40 -2.07 -9.64 1.39
C VAL A 40 -3.23 -8.83 1.95
N ARG A 41 -3.24 -8.60 3.27
CA ARG A 41 -4.29 -7.84 3.93
C ARG A 41 -4.34 -6.39 3.41
N ILE A 42 -3.22 -5.66 3.47
CA ILE A 42 -3.16 -4.25 3.03
C ILE A 42 -3.48 -4.11 1.54
N MET A 43 -2.95 -4.99 0.68
CA MET A 43 -3.25 -4.94 -0.75
C MET A 43 -4.68 -5.39 -1.08
N GLY A 44 -5.29 -6.23 -0.24
CA GLY A 44 -6.71 -6.54 -0.32
C GLY A 44 -7.55 -5.27 -0.21
N ASP A 45 -7.32 -4.48 0.84
CA ASP A 45 -8.02 -3.22 1.05
C ASP A 45 -7.82 -2.22 -0.11
N VAL A 46 -6.59 -2.12 -0.63
CA VAL A 46 -6.27 -1.26 -1.78
C VAL A 46 -7.03 -1.70 -3.03
N ARG A 47 -7.06 -3.00 -3.32
CA ARG A 47 -7.75 -3.53 -4.51
C ARG A 47 -9.26 -3.42 -4.38
N ASP A 48 -9.81 -3.76 -3.22
CA ASP A 48 -11.24 -3.63 -2.95
C ASP A 48 -11.69 -2.18 -3.12
N ARG A 49 -10.90 -1.24 -2.61
CA ARG A 49 -11.13 0.20 -2.81
C ARG A 49 -11.04 0.61 -4.28
N ALA A 50 -9.99 0.18 -4.97
CA ALA A 50 -9.77 0.47 -6.39
C ALA A 50 -10.94 -0.04 -7.26
N THR A 51 -11.42 -1.25 -6.98
CA THR A 51 -12.56 -1.85 -7.68
C THR A 51 -13.87 -1.14 -7.36
N ARG A 52 -14.16 -0.84 -6.10
CA ARG A 52 -15.42 -0.18 -5.69
C ARG A 52 -15.54 1.24 -6.23
N GLU A 53 -14.43 1.95 -6.34
CA GLU A 53 -14.41 3.36 -6.74
C GLU A 53 -14.00 3.56 -8.21
N GLU A 54 -13.73 2.47 -8.95
CA GLU A 54 -13.27 2.48 -10.35
C GLU A 54 -12.03 3.38 -10.57
N ILE A 55 -11.09 3.35 -9.62
CA ILE A 55 -9.85 4.14 -9.65
C ILE A 55 -8.61 3.25 -9.72
N PRO A 56 -7.47 3.77 -10.21
CA PRO A 56 -6.21 3.03 -10.20
C PRO A 56 -5.75 2.66 -8.77
N PRO A 57 -5.04 1.53 -8.57
CA PRO A 57 -4.55 1.10 -7.25
C PRO A 57 -3.70 2.15 -6.53
N LEU A 58 -2.93 2.95 -7.30
CA LEU A 58 -2.14 4.05 -6.75
C LEU A 58 -3.02 5.12 -6.10
N GLU A 59 -4.16 5.44 -6.72
CA GLU A 59 -5.09 6.44 -6.20
C GLU A 59 -5.86 5.89 -4.99
N ALA A 60 -6.27 4.62 -5.04
CA ALA A 60 -6.88 3.93 -3.90
C ALA A 60 -5.94 3.89 -2.69
N ALA A 61 -4.65 3.59 -2.89
CA ALA A 61 -3.64 3.59 -1.84
C ALA A 61 -3.45 4.98 -1.21
N LYS A 62 -3.46 6.06 -2.01
CA LYS A 62 -3.41 7.43 -1.49
C LYS A 62 -4.60 7.73 -0.58
N ARG A 63 -5.82 7.41 -1.03
CA ARG A 63 -7.04 7.63 -0.24
C ARG A 63 -7.01 6.84 1.08
N LEU A 64 -6.57 5.57 1.04
CA LEU A 64 -6.44 4.73 2.23
C LEU A 64 -5.36 5.22 3.20
N SER A 65 -4.30 5.85 2.69
CA SER A 65 -3.25 6.43 3.55
C SER A 65 -3.69 7.70 4.29
N GLN A 66 -4.80 8.33 3.87
CA GLN A 66 -5.33 9.60 4.38
C GLN A 66 -6.63 9.46 5.17
N ALA A 67 -7.37 8.35 4.99
CA ALA A 67 -8.53 7.98 5.81
C ALA A 67 -8.11 7.58 7.22
#